data_AF-A0A531LJQ8-F1
#
_entry.id   AF-A0A531LJQ8-F1
#
_cell.length_a   1.000
_cell.length_b   1.000
_cell.length_c   1.000
_cell.angle_alpha   90.00
_cell.angle_beta   90.00
_cell.angle_gamma   90.00
#
_symmetry.space_group_name_H-M   'P 1'
#
loop_
_entity.id
_entity.type
_entity.pdbx_description
1 polymer ?
#
loop_
_entity_poly.entity_id
_entity_poly.type
_entity_poly.pdbx_seq_one_letter_code
_entity_poly.pdbx_strand_id
1 'polypeptide(L)' 'LKLSSAERRKIVGKDMSMIFQEPMASLNPCFTIGFQIEEVLRFHMGMDRAQRRARAIELLKQVGIPEPAERLNSFP' A
#
# COMPACT_ATOMS: atom_id res chain seq x y z
N LEU A 1 2.71 -28.38 4.20
CA LEU A 1 2.50 -27.18 5.04
C LEU A 1 1.01 -26.86 5.10
N LYS A 2 0.27 -27.21 6.16
CA LYS A 2 -1.16 -26.91 6.27
C LYS A 2 -1.39 -25.67 7.15
N LEU A 3 -1.24 -24.48 6.58
CA LEU A 3 -1.69 -23.23 7.20
C LEU A 3 -3.18 -23.01 6.94
N SER A 4 -3.93 -22.63 7.97
CA SER A 4 -5.31 -22.16 7.88
C SER A 4 -5.40 -20.82 7.15
N SER A 5 -6.60 -20.43 6.70
CA SER A 5 -6.82 -19.16 6.01
C SER A 5 -6.45 -17.94 6.85
N ALA A 6 -6.70 -18.00 8.17
CA ALA A 6 -6.35 -16.92 9.09
C ALA A 6 -4.83 -16.77 9.25
N GLU A 7 -4.11 -17.89 9.32
CA GLU A 7 -2.64 -17.89 9.38
C GLU A 7 -2.02 -17.41 8.07
N ARG A 8 -2.57 -17.82 6.91
CA ARG A 8 -2.13 -17.35 5.60
C ARG A 8 -2.27 -15.83 5.45
N ARG A 9 -3.36 -15.24 5.97
CA ARG A 9 -3.60 -13.79 5.90
C ARG A 9 -2.56 -12.96 6.66
N LYS A 10 -1.91 -13.54 7.68
CA LYS A 10 -0.83 -12.87 8.42
C LYS A 10 0.45 -12.74 7.59
N ILE A 11 0.66 -13.66 6.64
CA ILE A 11 1.86 -13.74 5.79
C ILE A 11 1.64 -12.97 4.49
N VAL A 12 0.51 -13.20 3.81
CA VAL A 12 0.20 -12.58 2.52
C VAL A 12 -0.10 -11.08 2.70
N GLY A 13 0.56 -10.25 1.90
CA GLY A 13 0.46 -8.79 1.93
C GLY A 13 1.42 -8.10 2.90
N LYS A 14 1.96 -8.84 3.89
CA LYS A 14 2.97 -8.33 4.83
C LYS A 14 4.37 -8.88 4.52
N ASP A 15 4.51 -10.20 4.55
CA ASP A 15 5.78 -10.90 4.39
C ASP A 15 5.97 -11.41 2.95
N MET A 16 4.86 -11.64 2.23
CA MET A 16 4.86 -12.08 0.84
C MET A 16 3.80 -11.34 0.04
N SER A 17 4.24 -10.64 -1.01
CA SER A 17 3.40 -9.80 -1.86
C SER A 17 3.70 -10.09 -3.33
N MET A 18 2.71 -9.87 -4.19
CA MET A 18 2.85 -10.04 -5.63
C MET A 18 3.00 -8.67 -6.29
N ILE A 19 3.95 -8.56 -7.22
CA ILE A 19 4.10 -7.41 -8.11
C ILE A 19 3.77 -7.86 -9.52
N PHE A 20 2.79 -7.21 -10.15
CA PHE A 20 2.38 -7.52 -11.51
C PHE A 20 3.36 -6.93 -12.53
N GLN A 21 3.57 -7.64 -13.64
CA GLN A 21 4.42 -7.17 -14.74
C GLN A 21 3.78 -6.00 -15.50
N GLU A 22 2.45 -5.93 -15.51
CA GLU A 22 1.68 -4.80 -16.04
C GLU A 22 1.18 -3.94 -14.86
N PRO A 23 1.96 -2.93 -14.43
CA PRO A 23 1.64 -2.17 -13.21
C PRO A 23 0.33 -1.37 -13.34
N MET A 24 -0.04 -0.92 -14.54
CA MET A 24 -1.26 -0.15 -14.77
C MET A 24 -2.53 -0.95 -14.48
N ALA A 25 -2.51 -2.25 -14.73
CA ALA A 25 -3.65 -3.14 -14.44
C ALA A 25 -3.80 -3.47 -12.95
N SER A 26 -2.75 -3.24 -12.15
CA SER A 26 -2.73 -3.54 -10.73
C SER A 26 -3.31 -2.44 -9.84
N LEU A 27 -3.47 -1.23 -10.38
CA LEU A 27 -4.00 -0.08 -9.66
C LEU A 27 -5.51 0.04 -9.89
N ASN A 28 -6.24 0.39 -8.85
CA ASN A 28 -7.67 0.65 -8.95
C ASN A 28 -7.92 2.14 -9.23
N PRO A 29 -8.42 2.51 -10.43
CA PRO A 29 -8.60 3.92 -10.82
C PRO A 29 -9.74 4.61 -10.05
N CYS A 30 -10.57 3.87 -9.31
CA CYS A 30 -11.61 4.43 -8.46
C CYS A 30 -11.08 4.95 -7.12
N PHE A 31 -9.79 4.73 -6.80
CA PHE A 31 -9.20 5.13 -5.53
C PHE A 31 -7.93 5.95 -5.73
N THR A 32 -7.69 6.89 -4.81
CA THR A 32 -6.46 7.67 -4.83
C THR A 32 -5.25 6.80 -4.50
N ILE A 33 -4.07 7.25 -4.92
CA ILE A 33 -2.79 6.63 -4.58
C ILE A 33 -2.65 6.48 -3.05
N GLY A 34 -3.03 7.52 -2.30
CA GLY A 34 -2.97 7.50 -0.84
C GLY A 34 -3.92 6.49 -0.21
N PHE A 35 -5.13 6.35 -0.73
CA PHE A 35 -6.06 5.32 -0.23
C PHE A 35 -5.46 3.92 -0.38
N GLN A 36 -4.93 3.60 -1.56
CA GLN A 36 -4.40 2.28 -1.87
C GLN A 36 -3.15 1.95 -1.01
N ILE A 37 -2.24 2.90 -0.81
CA ILE A 37 -1.05 2.70 0.05
C ILE A 37 -1.44 2.62 1.53
N GLU A 38 -2.25 3.56 2.02
CA GLU A 38 -2.58 3.64 3.44
C GLU A 38 -3.47 2.46 3.91
N GLU A 39 -4.27 1.86 3.02
CA GLU A 39 -5.07 0.67 3.32
C GLU A 39 -4.17 -0.52 3.69
N VAL A 40 -3.11 -0.76 2.89
CA VAL A 40 -2.14 -1.82 3.13
C VAL A 40 -1.42 -1.62 4.47
N LEU A 41 -0.98 -0.39 4.74
CA LEU A 41 -0.32 -0.03 6.01
C LEU A 41 -1.25 -0.22 7.22
N ARG A 42 -2.54 0.09 7.07
CA ARG A 42 -3.53 -0.12 8.13
C ARG A 42 -3.70 -1.60 8.44
N PHE A 43 -3.95 -2.44 7.43
CA PHE A 43 -4.32 -3.84 7.67
C PHE A 43 -3.11 -4.75 7.98
N HIS A 44 -1.95 -4.47 7.39
CA HIS A 44 -0.79 -5.35 7.53
C HIS A 44 0.25 -4.85 8.54
N MET A 45 0.27 -3.54 8.84
CA MET A 45 1.23 -2.93 9.76
C MET A 45 0.60 -2.35 11.03
N GLY A 46 -0.73 -2.33 11.13
CA GLY A 46 -1.45 -1.85 12.33
C GLY A 46 -1.24 -0.35 12.62
N MET A 47 -0.83 0.41 11.60
CA MET A 47 -0.56 1.84 11.74
C MET A 47 -1.85 2.64 11.90
N ASP A 48 -1.82 3.64 12.79
CA ASP A 48 -2.89 4.62 12.92
C ASP A 48 -2.95 5.57 11.71
N ARG A 49 -3.92 6.48 11.70
CA ARG A 49 -4.14 7.43 10.59
C ARG A 49 -2.96 8.37 10.34
N ALA A 50 -2.33 8.89 11.40
CA ALA A 50 -1.22 9.81 11.26
C ALA A 50 0.04 9.08 10.78
N GLN A 51 0.30 7.91 11.36
CA GLN A 51 1.42 7.03 11.02
C GLN A 51 1.35 6.58 9.56
N ARG A 52 0.20 6.06 9.11
CA ARG A 52 0.07 5.57 7.72
C ARG A 52 0.22 6.69 6.69
N ARG A 53 -0.30 7.89 6.98
CA ARG A 53 -0.14 9.04 6.08
C ARG A 53 1.31 9.51 6.00
N ALA A 54 2.00 9.62 7.14
CA ALA A 54 3.42 9.97 7.16
C ALA A 54 4.27 8.94 6.41
N ARG A 55 4.01 7.64 6.63
CA ARG A 55 4.71 6.55 5.95
C ARG A 55 4.44 6.54 4.44
N ALA A 56 3.22 6.81 4.00
CA ALA A 56 2.91 6.89 2.58
C ALA A 56 3.68 8.02 1.86
N ILE A 57 3.81 9.19 2.50
CA ILE A 57 4.63 10.31 1.99
C ILE A 57 6.10 9.89 1.89
N GLU A 58 6.62 9.24 2.92
CA GLU A 58 8.00 8.74 2.94
C GLU A 58 8.26 7.74 1.80
N LEU A 59 7.35 6.79 1.58
CA LEU A 59 7.46 5.78 0.52
C LEU A 59 7.52 6.44 -0.86
N LEU A 60 6.64 7.39 -1.16
CA LEU A 60 6.68 8.13 -2.43
C LEU A 60 7.97 8.92 -2.60
N LYS A 61 8.49 9.52 -1.53
CA LYS A 61 9.78 10.22 -1.55
C LYS A 61 10.95 9.27 -1.83
N GLN A 62 10.95 8.05 -1.26
CA GLN A 62 12.01 7.07 -1.45
C GLN A 62 12.15 6.62 -2.92
N VAL A 63 11.04 6.56 -3.65
CA VAL A 63 11.03 6.20 -5.08
C VAL A 63 11.13 7.41 -6.02
N GLY A 64 11.39 8.61 -5.47
CA GLY A 64 11.64 9.82 -6.26
C GLY A 64 10.40 10.47 -6.87
N ILE A 65 9.19 10.17 -6.36
CA ILE A 65 7.96 10.83 -6.82
C ILE A 65 7.92 12.26 -6.27
N PRO A 66 7.82 13.30 -7.13
CA PRO A 66 7.75 14.69 -6.69
C PRO A 66 6.43 14.99 -5.98
N GLU A 67 6.45 15.99 -5.09
CA GLU A 67 5.26 16.48 -4.37
C GLU A 67 4.47 15.34 -3.68
N PRO A 68 5.12 14.48 -2.89
CA PRO A 68 4.53 13.22 -2.43
C PRO A 68 3.23 13.43 -1.64
N ALA A 69 3.14 14.48 -0.82
CA ALA A 69 1.94 14.78 -0.04
C ALA A 69 0.72 15.13 -0.93
N GLU A 70 0.95 15.83 -2.04
CA GLU A 70 -0.12 16.16 -2.99
C GLU A 70 -0.49 14.95 -3.84
N ARG A 71 0.52 14.18 -4.30
CA ARG A 71 0.32 12.97 -5.11
C ARG A 71 -0.52 11.90 -4.43
N LEU A 72 -0.54 11.85 -3.09
CA LEU A 72 -1.46 10.94 -2.37
C LEU A 72 -2.94 11.20 -2.68
N ASN A 73 -3.31 12.41 -3.13
CA ASN A 73 -4.69 12.74 -3.49
C ASN A 73 -4.99 12.48 -4.98
N SER A 74 -3.98 12.16 -5.79
CA SER A 74 -4.16 11.83 -7.20
C SER A 74 -4.75 10.43 -7.38
N PHE A 75 -5.49 10.24 -8.47
CA PHE A 75 -5.85 8.93 -8.98
C PHE A 75 -4.72 8.43 -9.90
N PRO A 76 -4.49 7.11 -9.97
CA PRO A 76 -3.49 6.50 -10.85
C PRO A 76 -3.82 6.63 -12.34
#